data_AF-Q1HM61-F1
#
_entry.id   AF-Q1HM61-F1
#
_cell.length_a   1.000
_cell.length_b   1.000
_cell.length_c   1.000
_cell.angle_alpha   90.00
_cell.angle_beta   90.00
_cell.angle_gamma   90.00
#
_symmetry.space_group_name_H-M   'P 1'
#
loop_
_entity.id
_entity.type
_entity.pdbx_description
1 polymer ?
#
loop_
_entity_poly.entity_id
_entity_poly.type
_entity_poly.pdbx_seq_one_letter_code
_entity_poly.pdbx_strand_id
1 'polypeptide(L)'
;FTDAAEVIGEAWESREFGKAVREIMALADLANRYVDEQAPWVVAKQEGRDADLQAICSMGINLFRVLMTYLKPVLPKLTERAEAFLNTELTWDGIQQPLLGHKVNPFKALYNRIDMRQVEALVEASKEEVKAAAAPVTGPLADDP
;
A
#
# COMPACT_ATOMS: atom_id res chain seq x y z
N PHE A 1 -3.46 -16.50 -5.28
CA PHE A 1 -3.10 -15.29 -4.51
C PHE A 1 -2.71 -15.64 -3.08
N THR A 2 -3.56 -16.38 -2.35
CA THR A 2 -3.26 -16.87 -1.00
C THR A 2 -2.13 -17.90 -0.97
N ASP A 3 -1.99 -18.73 -2.01
CA ASP A 3 -0.89 -19.71 -2.10
C ASP A 3 0.51 -19.06 -2.12
N ALA A 4 0.59 -17.80 -2.57
CA ALA A 4 1.85 -17.04 -2.57
C ALA A 4 2.27 -16.59 -1.15
N ALA A 5 1.44 -16.81 -0.13
CA ALA A 5 1.78 -16.47 1.24
C ALA A 5 3.07 -17.16 1.67
N GLU A 6 3.26 -18.45 1.38
CA GLU A 6 4.45 -19.19 1.81
C GLU A 6 5.75 -18.55 1.26
N VAL A 7 5.81 -18.28 -0.05
CA VAL A 7 7.01 -17.70 -0.67
C VAL A 7 7.25 -16.24 -0.25
N ILE A 8 6.20 -15.45 -0.06
CA ILE A 8 6.31 -14.05 0.39
C ILE A 8 6.71 -13.99 1.86
N GLY A 9 6.12 -14.85 2.70
CA GLY A 9 6.44 -14.99 4.12
C GLY A 9 7.90 -15.40 4.33
N GLU A 10 8.37 -16.41 3.60
CA GLU A 10 9.78 -16.82 3.62
C GLU A 10 10.72 -15.69 3.16
N ALA A 11 10.32 -14.93 2.13
CA ALA A 11 11.10 -13.78 1.69
C ALA A 11 11.17 -12.65 2.74
N TRP A 12 10.10 -12.43 3.53
CA TRP A 12 10.15 -11.52 4.67
C TRP A 12 11.07 -12.04 5.79
N GLU A 13 10.93 -13.31 6.16
CA GLU A 13 11.70 -13.95 7.23
C GLU A 13 13.21 -13.98 6.93
N SER A 14 13.57 -14.37 5.70
CA SER A 14 14.95 -14.39 5.21
C SER A 14 15.55 -13.00 4.94
N ARG A 15 14.77 -11.93 5.12
CA ARG A 15 15.12 -10.52 4.84
C ARG A 15 15.37 -10.22 3.36
N GLU A 16 14.87 -11.07 2.47
CA GLU A 16 14.84 -10.87 1.03
C GLU A 16 13.69 -9.92 0.63
N PHE A 17 13.69 -8.70 1.19
CA PHE A 17 12.60 -7.74 1.06
C PHE A 17 12.30 -7.37 -0.40
N GLY A 18 13.35 -7.23 -1.22
CA GLY A 18 13.18 -6.96 -2.64
C GLY A 18 12.47 -8.09 -3.37
N LYS A 19 12.69 -9.35 -2.97
CA LYS A 19 11.97 -10.50 -3.52
C LYS A 19 10.50 -10.46 -3.09
N ALA A 20 10.23 -10.26 -1.81
CA ALA A 20 8.86 -10.16 -1.29
C ALA A 20 8.05 -9.08 -2.02
N VAL A 21 8.62 -7.89 -2.20
CA VAL A 21 7.96 -6.78 -2.92
C VAL A 21 7.73 -7.12 -4.38
N ARG A 22 8.68 -7.75 -5.08
CA ARG A 22 8.49 -8.15 -6.49
C ARG A 22 7.36 -9.15 -6.66
N GLU A 23 7.26 -10.16 -5.79
CA GLU A 23 6.15 -11.14 -5.83
C GLU A 23 4.80 -10.45 -5.58
N ILE A 24 4.72 -9.54 -4.60
CA ILE A 24 3.51 -8.77 -4.32
C ILE A 24 3.11 -7.91 -5.53
N MET A 25 4.07 -7.25 -6.18
CA MET A 25 3.79 -6.42 -7.35
C MET A 25 3.36 -7.26 -8.57
N ALA A 26 3.95 -8.45 -8.77
CA ALA A 26 3.50 -9.37 -9.80
C ALA A 26 2.03 -9.82 -9.58
N LEU A 27 1.64 -10.05 -8.32
CA LEU A 27 0.24 -10.30 -7.96
C LEU A 27 -0.65 -9.07 -8.20
N ALA A 28 -0.16 -7.86 -7.92
CA ALA A 28 -0.90 -6.63 -8.21
C ALA A 28 -1.14 -6.44 -9.72
N ASP A 29 -0.15 -6.75 -10.56
CA ASP A 29 -0.30 -6.74 -12.02
C ASP A 29 -1.36 -7.73 -12.49
N LEU A 30 -1.40 -8.93 -11.90
CA LEU A 30 -2.44 -9.92 -12.19
C LEU A 30 -3.83 -9.45 -11.74
N ALA A 31 -3.93 -8.80 -10.59
CA ALA A 31 -5.19 -8.25 -10.09
C ALA A 31 -5.73 -7.15 -11.00
N ASN A 32 -4.87 -6.24 -11.45
CA ASN A 32 -5.24 -5.21 -12.41
C ASN A 32 -5.65 -5.82 -13.76
N ARG A 33 -4.89 -6.80 -14.27
CA ARG A 33 -5.26 -7.51 -15.49
C ARG A 33 -6.64 -8.16 -15.40
N TYR A 34 -6.96 -8.81 -14.28
CA TYR A 34 -8.30 -9.34 -14.05
C TYR A 34 -9.36 -8.23 -14.14
N VAL A 35 -9.16 -7.11 -13.44
CA VAL A 35 -10.11 -5.99 -13.48
C VAL A 35 -10.26 -5.44 -14.90
N ASP A 36 -9.16 -5.34 -15.65
CA ASP A 36 -9.17 -4.87 -17.03
C ASP A 36 -9.92 -5.81 -17.97
N GLU A 37 -9.68 -7.11 -17.86
CA GLU A 37 -10.37 -8.15 -18.64
C GLU A 37 -11.88 -8.18 -18.35
N GLN A 38 -12.28 -7.90 -17.10
CA GLN A 38 -13.69 -7.82 -16.72
C GLN A 38 -14.34 -6.47 -17.09
N ALA A 39 -13.54 -5.43 -17.36
CA ALA A 39 -13.96 -4.10 -17.80
C ALA A 39 -15.17 -3.53 -17.03
N PRO A 40 -15.10 -3.32 -15.69
CA PRO A 40 -16.24 -2.89 -14.88
C PRO A 40 -16.82 -1.54 -15.32
N TRP A 41 -16.01 -0.65 -15.91
CA TRP A 41 -16.48 0.63 -16.47
C TRP A 41 -17.39 0.46 -17.70
N VAL A 42 -17.33 -0.69 -18.38
CA VAL A 42 -18.27 -1.08 -19.44
C VAL A 42 -19.50 -1.72 -18.82
N VAL A 43 -19.29 -2.69 -17.91
CA VAL A 43 -20.39 -3.42 -17.24
C VAL A 43 -21.34 -2.47 -16.51
N ALA A 44 -20.81 -1.45 -15.83
CA ALA A 44 -21.60 -0.46 -15.11
C ALA A 44 -22.55 0.38 -15.98
N LYS A 45 -22.38 0.35 -17.32
CA LYS A 45 -23.24 1.06 -18.28
C LYS A 45 -24.28 0.14 -18.92
N GLN A 46 -24.25 -1.16 -18.63
CA GLN A 46 -25.15 -2.16 -19.20
C GLN A 46 -26.29 -2.45 -18.23
N GLU A 47 -27.52 -2.24 -18.69
CA GLU A 47 -28.73 -2.49 -17.89
C GLU A 47 -28.84 -3.98 -17.53
N GLY A 48 -29.23 -4.28 -16.28
CA GLY A 48 -29.41 -5.65 -15.79
C GLY A 48 -28.12 -6.38 -15.38
N ARG A 49 -26.97 -5.71 -15.37
CA ARG A 49 -25.66 -6.30 -14.99
C ARG A 49 -25.13 -5.89 -13.61
N ASP A 50 -26.01 -5.43 -12.72
CA ASP A 50 -25.62 -4.98 -11.38
C ASP A 50 -24.93 -6.10 -10.56
N ALA A 51 -25.43 -7.33 -10.67
CA ALA A 51 -24.84 -8.49 -9.99
C ALA A 51 -23.42 -8.80 -10.49
N ASP A 52 -23.19 -8.72 -11.80
CA ASP A 52 -21.87 -8.92 -12.40
C ASP A 52 -20.91 -7.83 -11.94
N LEU A 53 -21.35 -6.56 -11.96
CA LEU A 53 -20.55 -5.44 -11.48
C LEU A 53 -20.16 -5.61 -10.01
N GLN A 54 -21.11 -6.02 -9.16
CA GLN A 54 -20.83 -6.30 -7.75
C GLN A 54 -19.82 -7.42 -7.60
N ALA A 55 -19.94 -8.52 -8.35
CA ALA A 55 -19.01 -9.64 -8.29
C ALA A 55 -17.58 -9.23 -8.70
N ILE A 56 -17.44 -8.50 -9.80
CA ILE A 56 -16.14 -8.01 -10.30
C ILE A 56 -15.48 -7.09 -9.28
N CYS A 57 -16.21 -6.09 -8.79
CA CYS A 57 -15.68 -5.14 -7.81
C CYS A 57 -15.36 -5.82 -6.47
N SER A 58 -16.18 -6.75 -6.01
CA SER A 58 -15.95 -7.50 -4.77
C SER A 58 -14.72 -8.40 -4.87
N MET A 59 -14.48 -9.00 -6.03
CA MET A 59 -13.25 -9.75 -6.29
C MET A 59 -12.03 -8.83 -6.23
N GLY A 60 -12.07 -7.67 -6.91
CA GLY A 60 -10.99 -6.68 -6.85
C GLY A 60 -10.65 -6.22 -5.42
N ILE A 61 -11.68 -6.00 -4.59
CA ILE A 61 -11.51 -5.64 -3.18
C ILE A 61 -10.85 -6.79 -2.38
N ASN A 62 -11.22 -8.04 -2.63
CA ASN A 62 -10.58 -9.18 -1.97
C ASN A 62 -9.12 -9.38 -2.41
N LEU A 63 -8.80 -9.17 -3.68
CA LEU A 63 -7.40 -9.18 -4.15
C LEU A 63 -6.58 -8.07 -3.48
N PHE A 64 -7.13 -6.85 -3.40
CA PHE A 64 -6.54 -5.73 -2.66
C PHE A 64 -6.28 -6.07 -1.19
N ARG A 65 -7.24 -6.73 -0.52
CA ARG A 65 -7.09 -7.17 0.88
C ARG A 65 -5.85 -8.05 1.05
N VAL A 66 -5.68 -9.06 0.19
CA VAL A 66 -4.53 -9.99 0.27
C VAL A 66 -3.21 -9.25 0.07
N LEU A 67 -3.13 -8.37 -0.95
CA LEU A 67 -1.95 -7.55 -1.20
C LEU A 67 -1.61 -6.65 -0.01
N MET A 68 -2.62 -6.01 0.59
CA MET A 68 -2.43 -5.16 1.77
C MET A 68 -2.02 -5.95 3.01
N THR A 69 -2.46 -7.20 3.16
CA THR A 69 -1.95 -8.08 4.23
C THR A 69 -0.46 -8.34 4.05
N TYR A 70 -0.02 -8.66 2.83
CA TYR A 70 1.41 -8.88 2.55
C TYR A 70 2.27 -7.62 2.70
N LEU A 71 1.70 -6.44 2.46
CA LEU A 71 2.37 -5.15 2.62
C LEU A 71 2.26 -4.55 4.02
N LYS A 72 1.49 -5.16 4.94
CA LYS A 72 1.30 -4.67 6.32
C LYS A 72 2.61 -4.38 7.06
N PRO A 73 3.68 -5.19 6.93
CA PRO A 73 4.97 -4.89 7.57
C PRO A 73 5.69 -3.64 7.02
N VAL A 74 5.37 -3.23 5.79
CA VAL A 74 6.06 -2.14 5.07
C VAL A 74 5.30 -0.83 5.13
N LEU A 75 3.96 -0.87 5.09
CA LEU A 75 3.11 0.32 4.91
C LEU A 75 2.07 0.48 6.04
N PRO A 76 2.47 0.57 7.32
CA PRO A 76 1.56 0.49 8.46
C PRO A 76 0.43 1.54 8.42
N LYS A 77 0.75 2.79 8.06
CA LYS A 77 -0.27 3.85 7.94
C LYS A 77 -1.25 3.66 6.80
N LEU A 78 -0.81 3.07 5.68
CA LEU A 78 -1.73 2.72 4.60
C LEU A 78 -2.59 1.52 5.01
N THR A 79 -2.01 0.56 5.73
CA THR A 79 -2.75 -0.58 6.28
C THR A 79 -3.84 -0.14 7.26
N GLU A 80 -3.58 0.80 8.18
CA GLU A 80 -4.62 1.36 9.06
C GLU A 80 -5.81 1.92 8.25
N ARG A 81 -5.55 2.63 7.14
CA ARG A 81 -6.59 3.14 6.25
C ARG A 81 -7.31 2.04 5.49
N ALA A 82 -6.58 1.00 5.06
CA ALA A 82 -7.15 -0.16 4.39
C ALA A 82 -8.04 -0.98 5.34
N GLU A 83 -7.63 -1.19 6.58
CA GLU A 83 -8.43 -1.87 7.62
C GLU A 83 -9.71 -1.09 7.93
N ALA A 84 -9.62 0.24 8.05
CA ALA A 84 -10.78 1.11 8.22
C ALA A 84 -11.73 1.06 7.01
N PHE A 85 -11.19 1.02 5.79
CA PHE A 85 -11.98 0.84 4.57
C PHE A 85 -12.68 -0.53 4.55
N LEU A 86 -11.93 -1.60 4.85
CA LEU A 86 -12.38 -2.98 4.75
C LEU A 86 -13.22 -3.42 5.95
N ASN A 87 -13.33 -2.63 7.03
CA ASN A 87 -13.99 -3.02 8.29
C ASN A 87 -13.46 -4.35 8.86
N THR A 88 -12.16 -4.58 8.75
CA THR A 88 -11.55 -5.80 9.28
C THR A 88 -10.06 -5.56 9.54
N GLU A 89 -9.52 -6.23 10.54
CA GLU A 89 -8.07 -6.29 10.74
C GLU A 89 -7.45 -7.21 9.68
N LEU A 90 -6.30 -6.81 9.14
CA LEU A 90 -5.52 -7.64 8.23
C LEU A 90 -4.57 -8.54 9.02
N THR A 91 -4.95 -9.80 9.15
CA THR A 91 -4.09 -10.86 9.70
C THR A 91 -3.57 -11.75 8.58
N TRP A 92 -2.40 -12.34 8.79
CA TRP A 92 -1.75 -13.22 7.81
C TRP A 92 -2.65 -14.40 7.43
N ASP A 93 -3.15 -15.12 8.44
CA ASP A 93 -4.02 -16.29 8.21
C ASP A 93 -5.42 -15.91 7.71
N GLY A 94 -5.89 -14.70 8.02
CA GLY A 94 -7.22 -14.23 7.66
C GLY A 94 -7.47 -14.10 6.16
N ILE A 95 -6.42 -14.13 5.33
CA ILE A 95 -6.56 -14.12 3.86
C ILE A 95 -7.24 -15.38 3.30
N GLN A 96 -7.23 -16.48 4.06
CA GLN A 96 -7.85 -17.75 3.66
C GLN A 96 -9.39 -17.68 3.68
N GLN A 97 -9.96 -16.70 4.40
CA GLN A 97 -11.40 -16.46 4.41
C GLN A 97 -11.71 -15.15 3.67
N PRO A 98 -12.19 -15.19 2.42
CA PRO A 98 -12.54 -13.97 1.70
C PRO A 98 -13.70 -13.22 2.39
N LEU A 99 -13.77 -11.91 2.16
CA LEU A 99 -14.84 -11.06 2.66
C LEU A 99 -16.09 -11.29 1.79
N LEU A 100 -17.01 -12.14 2.27
CA LEU A 100 -18.26 -12.51 1.61
C LEU A 100 -19.46 -11.96 2.39
N GLY A 101 -20.43 -11.37 1.69
CA GLY A 101 -21.58 -10.73 2.36
C GLY A 101 -21.16 -9.61 3.33
N HIS A 102 -19.99 -9.03 3.12
CA HIS A 102 -19.30 -8.17 4.07
C HIS A 102 -19.45 -6.69 3.73
N LYS A 103 -19.72 -5.86 4.74
CA LYS A 103 -19.89 -4.41 4.55
C LYS A 103 -18.55 -3.69 4.61
N VAL A 104 -18.16 -3.05 3.51
CA VAL A 104 -17.03 -2.09 3.46
C VAL A 104 -17.50 -0.66 3.75
N ASN A 105 -16.57 0.22 4.13
CA ASN A 105 -16.81 1.64 4.35
C ASN A 105 -16.50 2.48 3.10
N PRO A 106 -17.04 3.70 2.99
CA PRO A 106 -16.49 4.71 2.11
C PRO A 106 -15.09 5.14 2.56
N PHE A 107 -14.25 5.59 1.62
CA PHE A 107 -12.92 6.11 1.92
C PHE A 107 -12.64 7.37 1.08
N LYS A 108 -11.73 8.21 1.57
CA LYS A 108 -11.04 9.23 0.75
C LYS A 108 -9.76 8.62 0.19
N ALA A 109 -9.12 9.27 -0.79
CA ALA A 109 -7.87 8.81 -1.39
C ALA A 109 -6.92 8.14 -0.38
N LEU A 110 -6.69 6.83 -0.54
CA LEU A 110 -5.88 6.04 0.39
C LEU A 110 -4.40 6.41 0.33
N TYR A 111 -3.94 6.83 -0.85
CA TYR A 111 -2.58 7.27 -1.09
C TYR A 111 -2.56 8.28 -2.24
N ASN A 112 -1.74 9.32 -2.13
CA ASN A 112 -1.59 10.34 -3.15
C ASN A 112 -0.27 10.18 -3.89
N ARG A 113 -0.21 10.65 -5.12
CA ARG A 113 1.04 10.72 -5.88
C ARG A 113 1.98 11.73 -5.23
N ILE A 114 3.26 11.41 -5.22
CA ILE A 114 4.33 12.38 -4.96
C ILE A 114 4.70 13.10 -6.26
N ASP A 115 5.22 14.31 -6.13
CA ASP A 115 5.69 15.12 -7.27
C ASP A 115 7.14 15.60 -7.09
N MET A 116 7.76 16.01 -8.20
CA MET A 116 9.16 16.46 -8.21
C MET A 116 9.39 17.73 -7.39
N ARG A 117 8.39 18.60 -7.24
CA ARG A 117 8.54 19.83 -6.46
C ARG A 117 8.69 19.51 -4.98
N GLN A 118 8.02 18.47 -4.49
CA GLN A 118 8.22 17.97 -3.12
C GLN A 118 9.65 17.46 -2.90
N VAL A 119 10.22 16.78 -3.89
CA VAL A 119 11.61 16.29 -3.83
C VAL A 119 12.60 17.46 -3.86
N GLU A 120 12.40 18.42 -4.77
CA GLU A 120 13.21 19.64 -4.87
C GLU A 120 13.17 20.45 -3.56
N ALA A 121 11.98 20.62 -2.99
CA ALA A 121 11.79 21.31 -1.71
C ALA A 121 12.50 20.59 -0.55
N LEU A 122 12.46 19.25 -0.51
CA LEU A 122 13.17 18.46 0.49
C LEU A 122 14.69 18.65 0.36
N VAL A 123 15.24 18.56 -0.86
CA VAL A 123 16.67 18.75 -1.11
C VAL A 123 17.12 20.15 -0.68
N GLU A 124 16.32 21.17 -0.96
CA GLU A 124 16.67 22.55 -0.58
C GLU A 124 16.62 22.75 0.94
N ALA A 125 15.58 22.25 1.61
CA ALA A 125 15.49 22.29 3.07
C ALA A 125 16.69 21.60 3.74
N SER A 126 17.13 20.44 3.23
CA SER A 126 18.30 19.74 3.78
C SER A 126 19.61 20.51 3.59
N LYS A 127 19.79 21.29 2.52
CA LYS A 127 20.98 22.14 2.37
C LYS A 127 21.02 23.25 3.40
N GLU A 128 19.87 23.85 3.70
CA GLU A 128 19.76 24.92 4.70
C GLU A 128 19.99 24.37 6.12
N GLU A 129 19.52 23.16 6.43
CA GLU A 129 19.82 22.47 7.69
C GLU A 129 21.31 22.15 7.85
N VAL A 130 21.97 21.67 6.79
CA VAL A 130 23.41 21.38 6.81
C VAL A 130 24.24 22.66 7.01
N LYS A 131 23.86 23.78 6.39
CA LYS A 131 24.52 25.07 6.63
C LYS A 131 24.30 25.56 8.06
N ALA A 132 23.10 25.41 8.61
CA ALA A 132 22.79 25.81 9.98
C ALA A 132 23.55 24.96 11.02
N ALA A 133 23.74 23.66 10.77
CA ALA A 133 24.52 22.76 11.61
C ALA A 133 26.05 22.97 11.51
N ALA A 134 26.54 23.59 10.44
CA ALA A 134 27.95 23.93 10.22
C ALA A 134 28.35 25.32 10.77
N ALA A 135 27.40 26.08 11.34
CA ALA A 135 27.73 27.32 12.03
C ALA A 135 28.58 27.02 13.29
N PRO A 136 29.68 27.74 13.54
CA PRO A 136 30.53 27.49 14.70
C PRO A 136 29.72 27.66 15.98
N VAL A 137 29.88 26.72 16.91
CA VAL A 137 29.31 26.82 18.26
C VAL A 137 30.02 27.96 18.97
N THR A 138 29.40 29.14 19.03
CA THR A 138 29.94 30.26 19.82
C THR A 138 29.49 30.07 21.27
N GLY A 139 30.46 29.82 22.15
CA GLY A 139 30.23 29.63 23.58
C GLY A 139 31.54 29.53 24.36
N PRO A 140 31.51 29.77 25.69
CA PRO A 140 32.70 30.02 26.51
C PRO A 140 33.67 28.83 26.66
N LEU A 141 33.36 27.67 26.10
CA LEU A 141 34.21 26.47 26.06
C LEU A 141 35.05 26.36 24.76
N ALA A 142 34.89 27.29 23.81
CA ALA A 142 35.72 27.34 22.61
C ALA A 142 37.01 28.16 22.79
N ASP A 143 37.07 29.02 23.82
CA ASP A 143 38.18 29.97 24.06
C ASP A 143 39.19 29.49 25.10
N ASP A 144 38.93 28.40 25.85
CA ASP A 144 39.89 27.76 26.76
C ASP A 144 39.81 26.22 26.65
N PRO A 145 40.75 25.57 25.92
CA PRO A 145 40.79 24.11 25.74
C PRO A 145 41.46 23.33 26.89
#